data_AF-A0A2S0WT42-F1
#
_entry.id   AF-A0A2S0WT42-F1
#
_cell.length_a   1.000
_cell.length_b   1.000
_cell.length_c   1.000
_cell.angle_alpha   90.00
_cell.angle_beta   90.00
_cell.angle_gamma   90.00
#
_symmetry.space_group_name_H-M   'P 1'
#
loop_
_entity.id
_entity.type
_entity.pdbx_description
1 polymer ?
#
loop_
_entity_poly.entity_id
_entity_poly.type
_entity_poly.pdbx_seq_one_letter_code
_entity_poly.pdbx_strand_id
1 'polypeptide(L)'
;MSVGYASAAFADLTPAVESVHATVSAERSPADDIPSSINRGVFEGFDFQTSHLVGESQNARYWSVAKNDGDICLVLVPTGQEDFAAATCSDTKRFAQYGLTLAVEGTDESASFAAFMLPDTAAGQAMPPGLHAVSAVLAESDLATAQKGASVESKSPNAPAVILRGIGRVG
;
A
#
# COMPACT_ATOMS: atom_id res chain seq x y z
N MET A 1 -37.73 -5.06 49.21
CA MET A 1 -37.83 -4.61 47.81
C MET A 1 -36.50 -3.97 47.47
N SER A 2 -35.64 -4.69 46.75
CA SER A 2 -34.30 -4.22 46.40
C SER A 2 -34.22 -4.14 44.89
N VAL A 3 -34.11 -2.93 44.36
CA VAL A 3 -33.99 -2.65 42.93
C VAL A 3 -32.52 -2.80 42.57
N GLY A 4 -32.17 -3.88 41.89
CA GLY A 4 -30.82 -4.07 41.34
C GLY A 4 -30.69 -3.27 40.05
N TYR A 5 -29.81 -2.27 40.05
CA TYR A 5 -29.43 -1.55 38.84
C TYR A 5 -28.58 -2.47 37.96
N ALA A 6 -29.10 -2.87 36.81
CA ALA A 6 -28.32 -3.47 35.76
C ALA A 6 -27.45 -2.37 35.12
N SER A 7 -26.14 -2.40 35.37
CA SER A 7 -25.18 -1.66 34.54
C SER A 7 -25.23 -2.26 33.14
N ALA A 8 -25.85 -1.55 32.21
CA ALA A 8 -25.64 -1.79 30.80
C ALA A 8 -24.15 -1.50 30.51
N ALA A 9 -23.39 -2.54 30.22
CA ALA A 9 -22.09 -2.38 29.60
C ALA A 9 -22.35 -1.71 28.24
N PHE A 10 -21.94 -0.44 28.13
CA PHE A 10 -21.79 0.18 26.82
C PHE A 10 -20.70 -0.61 26.13
N ALA A 11 -21.08 -1.46 25.18
CA ALA A 11 -20.14 -1.95 24.18
C ALA A 11 -19.54 -0.69 23.55
N ASP A 12 -18.23 -0.53 23.73
CA ASP A 12 -17.43 0.45 23.01
C ASP A 12 -17.67 0.19 21.52
N LEU A 13 -18.61 0.94 20.93
CA LEU A 13 -18.67 1.19 19.51
C LEU A 13 -17.60 2.23 19.19
N THR A 14 -16.33 1.91 19.50
CA THR A 14 -15.26 2.41 18.65
C THR A 14 -15.63 1.93 17.26
N PRO A 15 -15.91 2.81 16.28
CA PRO A 15 -16.02 2.35 14.90
C PRO A 15 -14.75 1.55 14.67
N ALA A 16 -14.90 0.27 14.30
CA ALA A 16 -13.79 -0.52 13.83
C ALA A 16 -13.02 0.40 12.91
N VAL A 17 -11.77 0.71 13.26
CA VAL A 17 -10.86 1.45 12.39
C VAL A 17 -10.92 0.64 11.12
N GLU A 18 -11.72 1.13 10.16
CA GLU A 18 -11.94 0.51 8.88
C GLU A 18 -10.54 0.37 8.35
N SER A 19 -10.07 -0.88 8.32
CA SER A 19 -8.65 -1.14 8.30
C SER A 19 -8.10 -0.38 7.12
N VAL A 20 -7.24 0.60 7.40
CA VAL A 20 -6.73 1.48 6.36
C VAL A 20 -6.04 0.62 5.28
N HIS A 21 -5.51 -0.54 5.69
CA HIS A 21 -5.07 -1.65 4.85
C HIS A 21 -5.29 -3.00 5.56
N ALA A 22 -6.40 -3.69 5.33
CA ALA A 22 -6.75 -4.98 5.96
C ALA A 22 -5.68 -6.04 5.73
N THR A 23 -4.95 -5.95 4.62
CA THR A 23 -3.86 -6.86 4.33
C THR A 23 -2.73 -6.77 5.36
N VAL A 24 -2.45 -5.61 6.00
CA VAL A 24 -1.43 -5.53 7.08
C VAL A 24 -1.87 -6.31 8.34
N SER A 25 -3.18 -6.50 8.53
CA SER A 25 -3.74 -7.20 9.70
C SER A 25 -4.13 -8.65 9.42
N ALA A 26 -3.86 -9.14 8.20
CA ALA A 26 -4.25 -10.48 7.78
C ALA A 26 -3.33 -11.56 8.36
N GLU A 27 -3.75 -12.82 8.29
CA GLU A 27 -2.86 -13.93 8.62
C GLU A 27 -1.76 -14.04 7.55
N ARG A 28 -0.51 -14.24 7.99
CA ARG A 28 0.64 -14.36 7.09
C ARG A 28 0.71 -15.72 6.42
N SER A 29 1.20 -15.72 5.20
CA SER A 29 1.49 -16.88 4.36
C SER A 29 2.97 -16.88 3.96
N PRO A 30 3.52 -17.99 3.44
CA PRO A 30 4.90 -18.03 2.95
C PRO A 30 5.20 -17.03 1.81
N ALA A 31 4.18 -16.62 1.04
CA ALA A 31 4.35 -15.62 -0.03
C ALA A 31 4.68 -14.22 0.51
N ASP A 32 4.38 -13.99 1.79
CA ASP A 32 4.61 -12.74 2.49
C ASP A 32 6.07 -12.56 2.93
N ASP A 33 6.90 -13.59 2.80
CA ASP A 33 8.32 -13.48 3.10
C ASP A 33 9.05 -12.71 1.99
N ILE A 34 9.60 -11.56 2.37
CA ILE A 34 10.49 -10.78 1.52
C ILE A 34 11.83 -11.54 1.38
N PRO A 35 12.36 -11.70 0.15
CA PRO A 35 13.60 -12.43 -0.11
C PRO A 35 14.74 -12.07 0.86
N SER A 36 15.45 -13.08 1.33
CA SER A 36 16.56 -12.91 2.28
C SER A 36 17.82 -12.31 1.65
N SER A 37 17.92 -12.30 0.32
CA SER A 37 18.96 -11.61 -0.45
C SER A 37 18.96 -10.10 -0.22
N ILE A 38 17.79 -9.54 0.12
CA ILE A 38 17.62 -8.10 0.31
C ILE A 38 18.31 -7.69 1.60
N ASN A 39 19.18 -6.68 1.49
CA ASN A 39 19.81 -6.07 2.66
C ASN A 39 18.78 -5.29 3.49
N ARG A 40 18.15 -5.98 4.44
CA ARG A 40 17.15 -5.39 5.35
C ARG A 40 17.67 -4.23 6.19
N GLY A 41 18.99 -4.12 6.36
CA GLY A 41 19.62 -3.04 7.13
C GLY A 41 19.45 -1.65 6.52
N VAL A 42 19.07 -1.54 5.24
CA VAL A 42 18.78 -0.25 4.59
C VAL A 42 17.36 0.26 4.84
N PHE A 43 16.49 -0.58 5.41
CA PHE A 43 15.09 -0.27 5.72
C PHE A 43 14.92 -0.06 7.22
N GLU A 44 15.46 1.04 7.72
CA GLU A 44 15.44 1.35 9.15
C GLU A 44 14.01 1.43 9.71
N GLY A 45 13.76 0.68 10.78
CA GLY A 45 12.49 0.67 11.50
C GLY A 45 11.36 -0.15 10.86
N PHE A 46 11.61 -0.84 9.75
CA PHE A 46 10.62 -1.75 9.14
C PHE A 46 10.46 -3.01 10.00
N ASP A 47 9.21 -3.38 10.30
CA ASP A 47 8.89 -4.67 10.90
C ASP A 47 8.53 -5.68 9.80
N PHE A 48 9.54 -6.38 9.29
CA PHE A 48 9.37 -7.41 8.27
C PHE A 48 8.51 -8.61 8.74
N GLN A 49 8.17 -8.73 10.02
CA GLN A 49 7.20 -9.75 10.47
C GLN A 49 5.75 -9.35 10.18
N THR A 50 5.51 -8.11 9.76
CA THR A 50 4.21 -7.59 9.32
C THR A 50 4.09 -7.53 7.80
N SER A 51 5.08 -8.07 7.07
CA SER A 51 5.04 -8.02 5.62
C SER A 51 3.88 -8.87 5.10
N HIS A 52 3.24 -8.37 4.05
CA HIS A 52 2.24 -9.10 3.27
C HIS A 52 2.41 -8.82 1.79
N LEU A 53 2.39 -9.85 0.96
CA LEU A 53 2.43 -9.73 -0.48
C LEU A 53 1.12 -9.08 -0.96
N VAL A 54 1.22 -7.91 -1.57
CA VAL A 54 0.08 -7.16 -2.11
C VAL A 54 -0.07 -7.32 -3.61
N GLY A 55 0.93 -7.85 -4.31
CA GLY A 55 0.84 -8.16 -5.72
C GLY A 55 2.16 -8.61 -6.34
N GLU A 56 2.06 -9.17 -7.53
CA GLU A 56 3.19 -9.59 -8.36
C GLU A 56 2.85 -9.30 -9.82
N SER A 57 3.82 -8.75 -10.55
CA SER A 57 3.72 -8.46 -11.97
C SER A 57 4.96 -8.94 -12.71
N GLN A 58 5.02 -8.70 -14.02
CA GLN A 58 6.24 -8.93 -14.79
C GLN A 58 7.40 -8.03 -14.35
N ASN A 59 7.11 -6.89 -13.71
CA ASN A 59 8.10 -5.87 -13.36
C ASN A 59 8.69 -6.11 -11.97
N ALA A 60 7.86 -6.48 -10.99
CA ALA A 60 8.29 -6.66 -9.61
C ALA A 60 7.31 -7.47 -8.76
N ARG A 61 7.78 -7.85 -7.58
CA ARG A 61 6.96 -8.32 -6.45
C ARG A 61 6.82 -7.21 -5.43
N TYR A 62 5.66 -7.13 -4.78
CA TYR A 62 5.29 -6.01 -3.93
C TYR A 62 4.75 -6.47 -2.58
N TRP A 63 5.22 -5.85 -1.52
CA TRP A 63 4.76 -6.12 -0.16
C TRP A 63 4.33 -4.83 0.54
N SER A 64 3.26 -4.92 1.33
CA SER A 64 2.99 -3.94 2.38
C SER A 64 3.74 -4.34 3.64
N VAL A 65 4.37 -3.39 4.33
CA VAL A 65 5.09 -3.61 5.59
C VAL A 65 4.76 -2.47 6.54
N ALA A 66 4.54 -2.77 7.82
CA ALA A 66 4.43 -1.74 8.84
C ALA A 66 5.82 -1.30 9.33
N LYS A 67 5.94 -0.03 9.65
CA LYS A 67 7.12 0.54 10.29
C LYS A 67 6.82 0.77 11.79
N ASN A 68 7.86 0.80 12.62
CA ASN A 68 7.74 0.88 14.09
C ASN A 68 6.98 2.11 14.62
N ASP A 69 6.87 3.17 13.82
CA ASP A 69 6.11 4.39 14.09
C ASP A 69 4.62 4.30 13.69
N GLY A 70 4.20 3.16 13.13
CA GLY A 70 2.84 2.94 12.64
C GLY A 70 2.63 3.36 11.18
N ASP A 71 3.68 3.77 10.47
CA ASP A 71 3.60 4.04 9.04
C ASP A 71 3.35 2.75 8.25
N ILE A 72 2.64 2.89 7.14
CA ILE A 72 2.47 1.83 6.15
C ILE A 72 3.48 2.08 5.03
N CYS A 73 4.21 1.04 4.68
CA CYS A 73 5.22 1.08 3.62
C CYS A 73 4.87 0.11 2.49
N LEU A 74 5.14 0.53 1.26
CA LEU A 74 5.16 -0.32 0.08
C LEU A 74 6.63 -0.64 -0.21
N VAL A 75 6.97 -1.92 -0.18
CA VAL A 75 8.27 -2.46 -0.60
C VAL A 75 8.10 -3.12 -1.96
N LEU A 76 9.03 -2.89 -2.88
CA LEU A 76 9.11 -3.61 -4.14
C LEU A 76 10.47 -4.26 -4.34
N VAL A 77 10.47 -5.35 -5.09
CA VAL A 77 11.66 -6.10 -5.52
C VAL A 77 11.51 -6.37 -7.01
N PRO A 78 12.34 -5.78 -7.89
CA PRO A 78 12.19 -5.95 -9.32
C PRO A 78 12.46 -7.39 -9.76
N THR A 79 11.68 -7.87 -10.72
CA THR A 79 11.81 -9.21 -11.28
C THR A 79 13.17 -9.38 -11.95
N GLY A 80 13.88 -10.45 -11.61
CA GLY A 80 15.23 -10.71 -12.13
C GLY A 80 16.34 -9.86 -11.49
N GLN A 81 16.02 -9.03 -10.49
CA GLN A 81 16.97 -8.18 -9.76
C GLN A 81 16.76 -8.32 -8.24
N GLU A 82 16.86 -9.54 -7.72
CA GLU A 82 16.53 -9.89 -6.32
C GLU A 82 17.47 -9.29 -5.26
N ASP A 83 18.55 -8.63 -5.69
CA ASP A 83 19.47 -7.88 -4.84
C ASP A 83 19.03 -6.40 -4.66
N PHE A 84 18.03 -5.95 -5.42
CA PHE A 84 17.51 -4.60 -5.39
C PHE A 84 16.13 -4.57 -4.74
N ALA A 85 15.93 -3.62 -3.84
CA ALA A 85 14.64 -3.32 -3.27
C ALA A 85 14.49 -1.82 -3.09
N ALA A 86 13.27 -1.34 -3.23
CA ALA A 86 12.92 0.05 -2.95
C ALA A 86 11.69 0.08 -2.05
N ALA A 87 11.54 1.16 -1.28
CA ALA A 87 10.37 1.35 -0.45
C ALA A 87 9.93 2.81 -0.40
N THR A 88 8.64 3.01 -0.16
CA THR A 88 8.03 4.29 0.17
C THR A 88 7.10 4.08 1.36
N CYS A 89 6.96 5.07 2.22
CA CYS A 89 6.14 4.99 3.42
C CYS A 89 5.27 6.23 3.59
N SER A 90 4.18 6.08 4.32
CA SER A 90 3.32 7.18 4.73
C SER A 90 2.61 6.82 6.02
N ASP A 91 2.28 7.85 6.80
CA ASP A 91 1.32 7.70 7.89
C ASP A 91 -0.04 7.22 7.36
N THR A 92 -0.78 6.52 8.22
CA THR A 92 -2.08 5.89 7.88
C THR A 92 -3.11 6.89 7.37
N LYS A 93 -3.16 8.11 7.93
CA LYS A 93 -4.13 9.14 7.54
C LYS A 93 -3.87 9.61 6.12
N ARG A 94 -2.61 9.83 5.78
CA ARG A 94 -2.19 10.27 4.44
C ARG A 94 -2.31 9.13 3.43
N PHE A 95 -1.98 7.89 3.81
CA PHE A 95 -2.20 6.73 2.94
C PHE A 95 -3.70 6.53 2.63
N ALA A 96 -4.59 6.69 3.61
CA ALA A 96 -6.03 6.62 3.39
C ALA A 96 -6.56 7.66 2.37
N GLN A 97 -5.86 8.80 2.21
CA GLN A 97 -6.26 9.88 1.30
C GLN A 97 -5.57 9.81 -0.07
N TYR A 98 -4.33 9.33 -0.13
CA TYR A 98 -3.49 9.46 -1.32
C TYR A 98 -2.90 8.14 -1.82
N GLY A 99 -3.09 7.03 -1.09
CA GLY A 99 -2.33 5.81 -1.32
C GLY A 99 -0.83 6.01 -1.10
N LEU A 100 -0.04 5.03 -1.55
CA LEU A 100 1.41 5.14 -1.69
C LEU A 100 1.77 5.10 -3.17
N THR A 101 2.82 5.85 -3.53
CA THR A 101 3.37 5.85 -4.88
C THR A 101 4.88 5.62 -4.80
N LEU A 102 5.38 4.68 -5.58
CA LEU A 102 6.80 4.35 -5.68
C LEU A 102 7.18 4.27 -7.15
N ALA A 103 8.09 5.14 -7.58
CA ALA A 103 8.70 5.08 -8.91
C ALA A 103 9.99 4.26 -8.90
N VAL A 104 10.20 3.54 -9.98
CA VAL A 104 11.47 2.92 -10.33
C VAL A 104 11.92 3.55 -11.65
N GLU A 105 13.07 4.21 -11.62
CA GLU A 105 13.73 4.72 -12.81
C GLU A 105 14.78 3.71 -13.27
N GLY A 106 14.50 3.04 -14.38
CA GLY A 106 15.42 2.12 -15.03
C GLY A 106 16.39 2.83 -15.97
N THR A 107 17.38 2.08 -16.48
CA THR A 107 18.32 2.60 -17.49
C THR A 107 17.66 2.89 -18.84
N ASP A 108 16.49 2.32 -19.10
CA ASP A 108 15.63 2.61 -20.25
C ASP A 108 14.16 2.79 -19.82
N GLU A 109 13.35 3.31 -20.73
CA GLU A 109 11.92 3.58 -20.46
C GLU A 109 11.13 2.30 -20.18
N SER A 110 11.49 1.16 -20.79
CA SER A 110 10.81 -0.12 -20.57
C SER A 110 11.05 -0.72 -19.19
N ALA A 111 12.18 -0.37 -18.56
CA ALA A 111 12.51 -0.73 -17.19
C ALA A 111 12.00 0.31 -16.17
N SER A 112 11.35 1.39 -16.63
CA SER A 112 10.86 2.48 -15.77
C SER A 112 9.36 2.40 -15.56
N PHE A 113 8.93 2.26 -14.30
CA PHE A 113 7.52 2.10 -13.95
C PHE A 113 7.21 2.76 -12.60
N ALA A 114 5.93 2.89 -12.30
CA ALA A 114 5.46 3.28 -10.98
C ALA A 114 4.43 2.30 -10.46
N ALA A 115 4.52 2.02 -9.15
CA ALA A 115 3.54 1.26 -8.41
C ALA A 115 2.72 2.18 -7.51
N PHE A 116 1.42 1.89 -7.44
CA PHE A 116 0.43 2.61 -6.66
C PHE A 116 -0.28 1.64 -5.74
N MET A 117 -0.03 1.75 -4.44
CA MET A 117 -0.76 1.00 -3.44
C MET A 117 -1.95 1.82 -2.97
N LEU A 118 -3.13 1.22 -3.06
CA LEU A 118 -4.40 1.85 -2.73
C LEU A 118 -4.83 1.47 -1.32
N PRO A 119 -5.50 2.38 -0.58
CA PRO A 119 -6.17 2.00 0.65
C PRO A 119 -7.37 1.09 0.34
N ASP A 120 -7.80 0.34 1.34
CA ASP A 120 -8.94 -0.60 1.23
C ASP A 120 -10.22 0.07 0.70
N THR A 121 -10.43 1.32 1.07
CA THR A 121 -11.58 2.12 0.63
C THR A 121 -11.60 2.34 -0.89
N ALA A 122 -10.50 2.18 -1.60
CA ALA A 122 -10.42 2.26 -3.06
C ALA A 122 -10.08 0.91 -3.72
N ALA A 123 -9.93 -0.16 -2.92
CA ALA A 123 -9.50 -1.46 -3.42
C ALA A 123 -10.48 -2.05 -4.43
N GLY A 124 -10.00 -2.55 -5.57
CA GLY A 124 -10.80 -3.22 -6.60
C GLY A 124 -11.76 -2.27 -7.32
N GLN A 125 -11.44 -0.98 -7.35
CA GLN A 125 -12.10 0.00 -8.20
C GLN A 125 -11.57 -0.06 -9.63
N ALA A 126 -12.31 0.50 -10.58
CA ALA A 126 -11.85 0.61 -11.95
C ALA A 126 -10.63 1.54 -12.01
N MET A 127 -9.54 1.06 -12.63
CA MET A 127 -8.34 1.87 -12.79
C MET A 127 -8.54 2.93 -13.88
N PRO A 128 -8.06 4.17 -13.68
CA PRO A 128 -8.00 5.17 -14.73
C PRO A 128 -7.18 4.70 -15.94
N PRO A 129 -7.39 5.31 -17.13
CA PRO A 129 -6.57 5.00 -18.30
C PRO A 129 -5.07 5.14 -18.03
N GLY A 130 -4.30 4.13 -18.43
CA GLY A 130 -2.85 4.08 -18.24
C GLY A 130 -2.40 3.49 -16.90
N LEU A 131 -3.32 3.18 -15.98
CA LEU A 131 -3.05 2.34 -14.82
C LEU A 131 -3.56 0.92 -15.07
N HIS A 132 -2.75 -0.07 -14.68
CA HIS A 132 -3.03 -1.48 -14.78
C HIS A 132 -3.17 -2.08 -13.39
N ALA A 133 -4.32 -2.67 -13.08
CA ALA A 133 -4.50 -3.35 -11.81
C ALA A 133 -3.61 -4.61 -11.76
N VAL A 134 -2.76 -4.68 -10.75
CA VAL A 134 -1.95 -5.86 -10.41
C VAL A 134 -2.70 -6.73 -9.40
N SER A 135 -3.37 -6.08 -8.44
CA SER A 135 -4.26 -6.71 -7.47
C SER A 135 -5.43 -5.77 -7.13
N ALA A 136 -6.26 -6.14 -6.16
CA ALA A 136 -7.30 -5.25 -5.67
C ALA A 136 -6.73 -3.96 -5.06
N VAL A 137 -5.56 -4.01 -4.43
CA VAL A 137 -4.96 -2.89 -3.69
C VAL A 137 -3.71 -2.33 -4.36
N LEU A 138 -3.36 -2.83 -5.55
CA LEU A 138 -2.14 -2.46 -6.24
C LEU A 138 -2.39 -2.22 -7.72
N ALA A 139 -1.89 -1.11 -8.22
CA ALA A 139 -1.83 -0.81 -9.64
C ALA A 139 -0.42 -0.40 -10.07
N GLU A 140 -0.15 -0.58 -11.36
CA GLU A 140 1.08 -0.16 -12.01
C GLU A 140 0.79 0.78 -13.17
N SER A 141 1.79 1.57 -13.55
CA SER A 141 1.76 2.39 -14.75
C SER A 141 3.17 2.54 -15.29
N ASP A 142 3.29 2.85 -16.58
CA ASP A 142 4.55 3.37 -17.11
C ASP A 142 4.89 4.70 -16.41
N LEU A 143 6.19 4.99 -16.28
CA LEU A 143 6.62 6.14 -15.51
C LEU A 143 6.14 7.47 -16.12
N ALA A 144 6.04 7.58 -17.45
CA ALA A 144 5.61 8.80 -18.13
C ALA A 144 4.13 9.12 -17.87
N THR A 145 3.29 8.10 -17.77
CA THR A 145 1.89 8.22 -17.36
C THR A 145 1.79 8.55 -15.88
N ALA A 146 2.57 7.88 -15.03
CA ALA A 146 2.60 8.13 -13.59
C ALA A 146 2.98 9.58 -13.23
N GLN A 147 3.84 10.23 -14.01
CA GLN A 147 4.20 11.64 -13.83
C GLN A 147 3.01 12.61 -13.94
N LYS A 148 1.95 12.23 -14.66
CA LYS A 148 0.75 13.07 -14.85
C LYS A 148 -0.20 13.03 -13.64
N GLY A 149 -0.03 12.07 -12.74
CA GLY A 149 -0.94 11.81 -11.63
C GLY A 149 -2.28 11.22 -12.07
N ALA A 150 -3.03 10.68 -11.11
CA ALA A 150 -4.34 10.08 -11.36
C ALA A 150 -5.24 10.20 -10.12
N SER A 151 -6.53 9.91 -10.28
CA SER A 151 -7.47 9.82 -9.15
C SER A 151 -8.30 8.56 -9.29
N VAL A 152 -8.46 7.83 -8.19
CA VAL A 152 -9.24 6.58 -8.12
C VAL A 152 -10.41 6.81 -7.16
N GLU A 153 -11.62 6.52 -7.62
CA GLU A 153 -12.83 6.67 -6.80
C GLU A 153 -12.80 5.74 -5.59
N SER A 154 -13.42 6.16 -4.48
CA SER A 154 -13.62 5.28 -3.33
C SER A 154 -14.86 4.39 -3.53
N LYS A 155 -14.85 3.17 -2.97
CA LYS A 155 -16.06 2.35 -2.82
C LYS A 155 -17.01 2.89 -1.77
N SER A 156 -16.53 3.69 -0.82
CA SER A 156 -17.36 4.23 0.25
C SER A 156 -18.09 5.49 -0.26
N PRO A 157 -19.44 5.52 -0.21
CA PRO A 157 -20.24 6.62 -0.78
C PRO A 157 -20.01 7.96 -0.07
N ASN A 158 -19.35 7.95 1.08
CA ASN A 158 -19.03 9.14 1.87
C ASN A 158 -17.52 9.44 1.94
N ALA A 159 -16.68 8.66 1.25
CA ALA A 159 -15.23 8.88 1.24
C ALA A 159 -14.80 9.68 0.01
N PRO A 160 -13.83 10.59 0.14
CA PRO A 160 -13.26 11.28 -1.00
C PRO A 160 -12.53 10.30 -1.93
N ALA A 161 -12.41 10.65 -3.21
CA ALA A 161 -11.54 9.94 -4.14
C ALA A 161 -10.09 9.95 -3.64
N VAL A 162 -9.38 8.85 -3.88
CA VAL A 162 -7.96 8.72 -3.57
C VAL A 162 -7.15 9.39 -4.66
N ILE A 163 -6.34 10.38 -4.29
CA ILE A 163 -5.53 11.16 -5.23
C ILE A 163 -4.13 10.54 -5.31
N LEU A 164 -3.83 9.88 -6.43
CA LEU A 164 -2.51 9.37 -6.74
C LEU A 164 -1.66 10.52 -7.27
N ARG A 165 -0.72 10.99 -6.44
CA ARG A 165 0.10 12.13 -6.82
C ARG A 165 1.04 11.76 -7.96
N GLY A 166 1.12 12.65 -8.94
CA GLY A 166 2.12 12.55 -10.00
C GLY A 166 3.52 12.63 -9.42
N ILE A 167 4.44 11.90 -10.04
CA ILE A 167 5.84 11.85 -9.64
C ILE A 167 6.54 13.01 -10.35
N GLY A 168 6.82 14.10 -9.64
CA GLY A 168 7.55 15.23 -10.23
C GLY A 168 9.02 14.87 -10.47
N ARG A 169 9.57 15.21 -11.64
CA ARG A 169 11.02 15.23 -11.82
C ARG A 169 11.61 16.31 -10.92
N VAL A 170 12.44 15.92 -9.96
CA VAL A 170 13.32 16.88 -9.29
C VAL A 170 14.45 17.17 -10.29
N GLY A 171 14.35 18.31 -10.97
CA GLY A 171 15.39 18.80 -11.89
C GLY A 171 16.60 19.35 -11.17
#